data_AF-A0A3N4KDQ7-F1
#
_entry.id   AF-A0A3N4KDQ7-F1
#
_cell.length_a   1.000
_cell.length_b   1.000
_cell.length_c   1.000
_cell.angle_alpha   90.00
_cell.angle_beta   90.00
_cell.angle_gamma   90.00
#
_symmetry.space_group_name_H-M   'P 1'
#
loop_
_entity.id
_entity.type
_entity.pdbx_description
1 polymer ?
#
loop_
_entity_poly.entity_id
_entity_poly.type
_entity_poly.pdbx_seq_one_letter_code
_entity_poly.pdbx_strand_id
1 'polypeptide(L)'
;MVFRIGDCFWDTTIPISAGLISAPKGMKRVLQERGLWRIGLLKQCGTDECVQGRDCCCLRILEAQIDFKSEKSESLPELEITKRVHEVIFYPRFQCELYYMKFFWAAVKRYTRENCSYSFSKLEETIWEGLESVSLKTIRRFANRSRRWVQAYADGLTKEQKVFADKQYRSHRREYKSSLV
;
A
#
# COMPACT_ATOMS: atom_id res chain seq x y z
N MET A 1 9.33 -0.21 31.92
CA MET A 1 10.72 -0.60 32.19
C MET A 1 11.59 0.19 31.24
N VAL A 2 12.40 1.08 31.79
CA VAL A 2 13.14 2.12 31.07
C VAL A 2 14.43 1.52 30.51
N PHE A 3 14.73 1.78 29.24
CA PHE A 3 16.10 1.76 28.75
C PHE A 3 16.39 3.09 28.05
N ARG A 4 17.11 3.96 28.78
CA ARG A 4 17.78 5.14 28.24
C ARG A 4 19.15 4.70 27.73
N ILE A 5 19.40 4.96 26.46
CA ILE A 5 20.72 5.08 25.84
C ILE A 5 20.54 6.36 25.01
N GLY A 6 21.03 7.50 25.44
CA GLY A 6 22.46 7.80 25.54
C GLY A 6 22.73 8.80 24.43
N ASP A 7 22.79 10.07 24.82
CA ASP A 7 22.99 11.23 23.97
C ASP A 7 24.29 11.13 23.18
N CYS A 8 24.24 11.36 21.86
CA CYS A 8 25.34 11.80 20.99
C CYS A 8 24.69 12.30 19.69
N PHE A 9 24.47 13.61 19.56
CA PHE A 9 25.38 14.51 18.84
C PHE A 9 25.37 14.22 17.34
N TRP A 10 24.46 14.87 16.60
CA TRP A 10 24.71 15.52 15.30
C TRP A 10 23.55 16.49 15.02
N ASP A 11 23.70 17.70 15.55
CA ASP A 11 23.14 18.89 14.92
C ASP A 11 23.77 19.03 13.54
N THR A 12 23.06 18.60 12.50
CA THR A 12 23.22 19.18 11.17
C THR A 12 21.84 19.22 10.51
N THR A 13 21.19 20.37 10.62
CA THR A 13 20.24 20.84 9.61
C THR A 13 20.93 20.78 8.25
N ILE A 14 20.67 19.73 7.48
CA ILE A 14 21.02 19.73 6.05
C ILE A 14 19.91 20.52 5.35
N PRO A 15 20.22 21.64 4.68
CA PRO A 15 19.24 22.33 3.86
C PRO A 15 18.89 21.39 2.71
N ILE A 16 17.60 21.05 2.59
CA ILE A 16 17.09 20.30 1.45
C ILE A 16 17.21 21.22 0.23
N SER A 17 18.35 21.17 -0.45
CA SER A 17 18.50 21.75 -1.76
C SER A 17 17.70 20.91 -2.75
N ALA A 18 16.77 21.57 -3.43
CA ALA A 18 16.03 21.03 -4.55
C ALA A 18 17.00 20.65 -5.68
N GLY A 19 17.48 19.40 -5.71
CA GLY A 19 18.48 18.98 -6.69
C GLY A 19 18.88 17.50 -6.75
N LEU A 20 18.21 16.58 -6.05
CA LEU A 20 18.60 15.17 -6.02
C LEU A 20 17.41 14.21 -6.16
N ILE A 21 16.68 14.28 -7.27
CA ILE A 21 16.07 13.05 -7.81
C ILE A 21 17.00 12.60 -8.93
N SER A 22 18.13 11.99 -8.56
CA SER A 22 18.98 11.32 -9.54
C SER A 22 18.17 10.21 -10.20
N ALA A 23 18.18 10.12 -11.52
CA ALA A 23 17.60 8.99 -12.24
C ALA A 23 18.09 7.67 -11.60
N PRO A 24 17.20 6.67 -11.39
CA PRO A 24 17.58 5.45 -10.69
C PRO A 24 18.74 4.79 -11.44
N LYS A 25 19.89 4.65 -10.75
CA LYS A 25 21.06 3.99 -11.32
C LYS A 25 20.69 2.52 -11.59
N GLY A 26 20.96 2.05 -12.80
CA GLY A 26 20.74 0.64 -13.15
C GLY A 26 21.64 -0.30 -12.32
N MET A 27 21.15 -1.52 -12.03
CA MET A 27 21.84 -2.52 -11.20
C MET A 27 23.30 -2.75 -11.63
N LYS A 28 23.57 -2.77 -12.95
CA LYS A 28 24.93 -2.88 -13.50
C LYS A 28 25.85 -1.76 -12.99
N ARG A 29 25.40 -0.51 -13.03
CA ARG A 29 26.19 0.65 -12.59
C ARG A 29 26.44 0.61 -11.08
N VAL A 30 25.43 0.24 -10.30
CA VAL A 30 25.56 0.06 -8.85
C VAL A 30 26.59 -1.02 -8.51
N LEU A 31 26.56 -2.16 -9.21
CA LEU A 31 27.53 -3.24 -9.01
C LEU A 31 28.95 -2.85 -9.46
N GLN A 32 29.08 -2.06 -10.52
CA GLN A 32 30.38 -1.52 -10.96
C GLN A 32 30.96 -0.56 -9.92
N GLU A 33 30.15 0.36 -9.40
CA GLU A 33 30.55 1.30 -8.34
C GLU A 33 30.97 0.56 -7.05
N ARG A 34 30.38 -0.61 -6.78
CA ARG A 34 30.72 -1.46 -5.62
C ARG A 34 31.86 -2.45 -5.87
N GLY A 35 32.42 -2.53 -7.08
CA GLY A 35 33.45 -3.51 -7.43
C GLY A 35 32.95 -4.97 -7.46
N LEU A 36 31.64 -5.19 -7.54
CA LEU A 36 31.00 -6.52 -7.52
C LEU A 36 30.56 -6.99 -8.91
N TRP A 37 30.78 -6.17 -9.95
CA TRP A 37 30.40 -6.49 -11.32
C TRP A 37 31.31 -7.54 -11.96
N ARG A 38 30.71 -8.55 -12.60
CA ARG A 38 31.40 -9.57 -13.41
C ARG A 38 30.79 -9.63 -14.82
N ILE A 39 31.63 -9.88 -15.82
CA ILE A 39 31.21 -9.99 -17.22
C ILE A 39 30.29 -11.21 -17.37
N GLY A 40 29.14 -11.04 -18.03
CA GLY A 40 28.17 -12.12 -18.26
C GLY A 40 27.12 -12.30 -17.16
N LEU A 41 27.08 -11.45 -16.13
CA LEU A 41 26.01 -11.48 -15.14
C LEU A 41 24.65 -11.15 -15.75
N LEU A 42 23.68 -12.03 -15.49
CA LEU A 42 22.27 -11.77 -15.81
C LEU A 42 21.67 -10.78 -14.79
N LYS A 43 20.65 -10.03 -15.23
CA LYS A 43 19.88 -9.14 -14.34
C LYS A 43 19.21 -9.94 -13.21
N GLN A 44 18.54 -11.02 -13.57
CA GLN A 44 17.83 -11.94 -12.68
C GLN A 44 17.86 -13.34 -13.30
N CYS A 45 18.01 -14.38 -12.48
CA CYS A 45 17.86 -15.77 -12.94
C CYS A 45 16.41 -16.06 -13.35
N GLY A 46 16.19 -16.87 -14.38
CA GLY A 46 14.86 -17.28 -14.81
C GLY A 46 14.23 -18.40 -13.98
N THR A 47 15.03 -19.10 -13.17
CA THR A 47 14.59 -20.20 -12.30
C THR A 47 14.88 -19.89 -10.83
N ASP A 48 14.02 -20.38 -9.94
CA ASP A 48 14.23 -20.33 -8.47
C ASP A 48 15.42 -21.20 -8.02
N GLU A 49 16.03 -21.94 -8.94
CA GLU A 49 17.19 -22.82 -8.76
C GLU A 49 18.53 -22.08 -8.64
N CYS A 50 18.50 -20.76 -8.46
CA CYS A 50 19.69 -20.03 -8.07
C CYS A 50 20.03 -20.39 -6.62
N VAL A 51 20.86 -21.44 -6.47
CA VAL A 51 21.30 -22.05 -5.21
C VAL A 51 21.60 -20.96 -4.20
N GLN A 52 20.85 -20.97 -3.10
CA GLN A 52 20.96 -20.02 -2.00
C GLN A 52 22.43 -19.86 -1.60
N GLY A 53 22.96 -18.64 -1.70
CA GLY A 53 24.33 -18.32 -1.32
C GLY A 53 25.36 -18.20 -2.46
N ARG A 54 24.97 -18.22 -3.74
CA ARG A 54 25.89 -17.90 -4.86
C ARG A 54 25.58 -16.57 -5.55
N ASP A 55 26.65 -15.87 -5.93
CA ASP A 55 26.69 -14.64 -6.75
C ASP A 55 26.22 -14.88 -8.20
N CYS A 56 25.03 -15.45 -8.39
CA CYS A 56 24.58 -15.97 -9.69
C CYS A 56 24.02 -14.89 -10.62
N CYS A 57 23.41 -13.84 -10.07
CA CYS A 57 22.82 -12.74 -10.84
C CYS A 57 22.92 -11.43 -10.07
N CYS A 58 22.70 -10.31 -10.78
CA CYS A 58 22.79 -8.98 -10.19
C CYS A 58 21.88 -8.81 -8.98
N LEU A 59 20.68 -9.41 -9.02
CA LEU A 59 19.71 -9.33 -7.92
C LEU A 59 20.22 -9.98 -6.64
N ARG A 60 20.72 -11.22 -6.70
CA ARG A 60 21.22 -11.94 -5.51
C ARG A 60 22.45 -11.28 -4.91
N ILE A 61 23.34 -10.76 -5.75
CA ILE A 61 24.53 -10.05 -5.27
C ILE A 61 24.12 -8.80 -4.48
N LEU A 62 23.10 -8.06 -4.96
CA LEU A 62 22.57 -6.89 -4.28
C LEU A 62 21.81 -7.25 -3.00
N GLU A 63 20.93 -8.26 -3.03
CA GLU A 63 20.22 -8.76 -1.84
C GLU A 63 21.17 -9.27 -0.74
N ALA A 64 22.34 -9.79 -1.12
CA ALA A 64 23.34 -10.27 -0.17
C ALA A 64 24.04 -9.14 0.61
N GLN A 65 24.03 -7.92 0.08
CA GLN A 65 24.73 -6.78 0.67
C GLN A 65 24.08 -6.36 1.99
N ILE A 66 24.92 -5.87 2.91
CA ILE A 66 24.50 -5.53 4.27
C ILE A 66 23.50 -4.37 4.25
N ASP A 67 23.68 -3.38 3.39
CA ASP A 67 22.78 -2.23 3.28
C ASP A 67 21.36 -2.67 2.89
N PHE A 68 21.21 -3.54 1.88
CA PHE A 68 19.91 -4.09 1.47
C PHE A 68 19.30 -5.06 2.50
N LYS A 69 20.12 -5.78 3.28
CA LYS A 69 19.64 -6.61 4.40
C LYS A 69 19.23 -5.81 5.63
N SER A 70 19.91 -4.69 5.85
CA SER A 70 19.70 -3.79 6.99
C SER A 70 18.58 -2.79 6.74
N GLU A 71 18.29 -2.51 5.46
CA GLU A 71 17.11 -1.77 5.05
C GLU A 71 15.90 -2.61 5.45
N LYS A 72 15.24 -2.21 6.55
CA LYS A 72 13.95 -2.76 6.92
C LYS A 72 13.07 -2.64 5.68
N SER A 73 12.31 -3.68 5.37
CA SER A 73 11.30 -3.69 4.31
C SER A 73 10.22 -2.60 4.47
N GLU A 74 10.28 -1.84 5.56
CA GLU A 74 9.49 -0.63 5.80
C GLU A 74 9.89 0.43 4.77
N SER A 75 8.96 0.76 3.88
CA SER A 75 9.16 1.83 2.91
C SER A 75 9.54 3.14 3.63
N LEU A 76 10.38 4.00 3.03
CA LEU A 76 10.76 5.31 3.61
C LEU A 76 9.59 6.12 4.23
N PRO A 77 8.36 6.12 3.66
CA PRO A 77 7.19 6.73 4.30
C PRO A 77 6.79 6.09 5.64
N GLU A 78 6.90 4.78 5.76
CA GLU A 78 6.56 4.04 6.98
C GLU A 78 7.48 4.43 8.14
N LEU A 79 8.78 4.50 7.90
CA LEU A 79 9.75 4.97 8.90
C LEU A 79 9.43 6.38 9.41
N GLU A 80 9.00 7.30 8.54
CA GLU A 80 8.69 8.67 8.93
C GLU A 80 7.34 8.80 9.65
N ILE A 81 6.35 7.97 9.28
CA ILE A 81 5.02 7.96 9.88
C ILE A 81 5.04 7.24 11.24
N THR A 82 5.77 6.14 11.37
CA THR A 82 5.93 5.39 12.62
C THR A 82 6.69 6.19 13.68
N LYS A 83 7.65 7.05 13.28
CA LYS A 83 8.27 8.04 14.19
C LYS A 83 7.26 8.97 14.87
N ARG A 84 6.09 9.18 14.25
CA ARG A 84 5.00 10.02 14.76
C ARG A 84 3.89 9.21 15.45
N VAL A 85 4.11 7.93 15.76
CA VAL A 85 3.15 7.03 16.44
C VAL A 85 1.88 6.77 15.61
N HIS A 86 1.95 6.92 14.29
CA HIS A 86 0.85 6.61 13.40
C HIS A 86 1.04 5.22 12.78
N GLU A 87 -0.02 4.42 12.76
CA GLU A 87 -0.05 3.14 12.07
C GLU A 87 -0.42 3.34 10.59
N VAL A 88 0.35 2.72 9.70
CA VAL A 88 0.10 2.76 8.26
C VAL A 88 -0.61 1.48 7.83
N ILE A 89 -1.72 1.64 7.11
CA ILE A 89 -2.44 0.52 6.49
C ILE A 89 -2.08 0.49 5.00
N PHE A 90 -1.36 -0.55 4.59
CA PHE A 90 -1.05 -0.78 3.18
C PHE A 90 -2.18 -1.55 2.49
N TYR A 91 -2.63 -1.01 1.36
CA TYR A 91 -3.56 -1.68 0.48
C TYR A 91 -2.81 -2.30 -0.69
N PRO A 92 -3.11 -3.56 -1.07
CA PRO A 92 -2.53 -4.15 -2.25
C PRO A 92 -2.92 -3.36 -3.50
N ARG A 93 -2.04 -3.39 -4.50
CA ARG A 93 -2.23 -2.63 -5.74
C ARG A 93 -3.49 -3.10 -6.47
N PHE A 94 -4.24 -2.14 -7.01
CA PHE A 94 -5.45 -2.37 -7.84
C PHE A 94 -6.65 -3.02 -7.14
N GLN A 95 -6.72 -3.01 -5.81
CA GLN A 95 -7.84 -3.57 -5.03
C GLN A 95 -8.69 -2.45 -4.40
N CYS A 96 -9.46 -1.77 -5.25
CA CYS A 96 -10.25 -0.61 -4.85
C CYS A 96 -11.44 -0.93 -3.91
N GLU A 97 -11.76 -2.20 -3.74
CA GLU A 97 -12.82 -2.73 -2.88
C GLU A 97 -12.46 -2.66 -1.39
N LEU A 98 -11.16 -2.64 -1.10
CA LEU A 98 -10.62 -2.62 0.26
C LEU A 98 -10.64 -1.24 0.90
N TYR A 99 -10.68 -0.18 0.08
CA TYR A 99 -10.68 1.20 0.56
C TYR A 99 -12.11 1.69 0.85
N TYR A 100 -12.56 1.57 2.11
CA TYR A 100 -13.95 1.91 2.49
C TYR A 100 -14.32 3.38 2.20
N MET A 101 -13.34 4.28 2.26
CA MET A 101 -13.50 5.71 1.98
C MET A 101 -13.94 5.98 0.53
N LYS A 102 -13.69 5.04 -0.40
CA LYS A 102 -14.27 5.09 -1.75
C LYS A 102 -15.80 5.13 -1.71
N PHE A 103 -16.43 4.35 -0.84
CA PHE A 103 -17.89 4.33 -0.70
C PHE A 103 -18.42 5.60 -0.05
N PHE A 104 -17.67 6.18 0.90
CA PHE A 104 -17.98 7.48 1.48
C PHE A 104 -18.01 8.56 0.39
N TRP A 105 -16.94 8.70 -0.39
CA TRP A 105 -16.90 9.66 -1.49
C TRP A 105 -17.94 9.40 -2.58
N ALA A 106 -18.30 8.15 -2.83
CA ALA A 106 -19.39 7.82 -3.75
C ALA A 106 -20.75 8.31 -3.22
N ALA A 107 -20.99 8.24 -1.92
CA ALA A 107 -22.20 8.78 -1.29
C ALA A 107 -22.22 10.32 -1.33
N VAL A 108 -21.11 10.97 -0.97
CA VAL A 108 -20.96 12.43 -1.06
C VAL A 108 -21.19 12.90 -2.50
N LYS A 109 -20.56 12.24 -3.48
CA LYS A 109 -20.73 12.54 -4.91
C LYS A 109 -22.18 12.35 -5.37
N ARG A 110 -22.91 11.40 -4.80
CA ARG A 110 -24.33 11.21 -5.11
C ARG A 110 -25.15 12.38 -4.58
N TYR A 111 -24.93 12.78 -3.32
CA TYR A 111 -25.58 13.93 -2.71
C TYR A 111 -25.32 15.22 -3.51
N THR A 112 -24.07 15.48 -3.87
CA THR A 112 -23.72 16.70 -4.62
C THR A 112 -24.33 16.72 -6.02
N ARG A 113 -24.51 15.56 -6.66
CA ARG A 113 -25.20 15.48 -7.95
C ARG A 113 -26.71 15.67 -7.83
N GLU A 114 -27.32 15.18 -6.76
CA GLU A 114 -28.76 15.32 -6.51
C GLU A 114 -29.12 16.78 -6.14
N ASN A 115 -28.20 17.52 -5.53
CA ASN A 115 -28.37 18.93 -5.13
C ASN A 115 -27.62 19.92 -6.04
N CYS A 116 -27.26 19.51 -7.26
CA CYS A 116 -26.42 20.31 -8.15
C CYS A 116 -27.16 21.52 -8.72
N SER A 117 -26.63 22.71 -8.47
CA SER A 117 -27.15 23.97 -9.03
C SER A 117 -26.34 24.51 -10.22
N TYR A 118 -25.41 23.72 -10.76
CA TYR A 118 -24.52 24.08 -11.89
C TYR A 118 -23.72 25.38 -11.73
N SER A 119 -23.43 25.79 -10.49
CA SER A 119 -22.54 26.91 -10.16
C SER A 119 -21.42 26.42 -9.28
N PHE A 120 -20.19 26.92 -9.50
CA PHE A 120 -19.02 26.51 -8.73
C PHE A 120 -19.13 26.90 -7.25
N SER A 121 -19.53 28.13 -6.94
CA SER A 121 -19.65 28.59 -5.55
C SER A 121 -20.65 27.75 -4.75
N LYS A 122 -21.79 27.41 -5.37
CA LYS A 122 -22.77 26.53 -4.75
C LYS A 122 -22.29 25.08 -4.64
N LEU A 123 -21.44 24.62 -5.56
CA LEU A 123 -20.84 23.29 -5.47
C LEU A 123 -19.94 23.19 -4.23
N GLU A 124 -19.16 24.22 -3.91
CA GLU A 124 -18.33 24.23 -2.70
C GLU A 124 -19.17 24.07 -1.44
N GLU A 125 -20.27 24.82 -1.31
CA GLU A 125 -21.23 24.69 -0.20
C GLU A 125 -21.85 23.28 -0.16
N THR A 126 -22.29 22.77 -1.31
CA THR A 126 -22.95 21.46 -1.42
C THR A 126 -22.00 20.30 -1.08
N ILE A 127 -20.69 20.47 -1.29
CA ILE A 127 -19.69 19.45 -0.90
C ILE A 127 -19.67 19.32 0.62
N TRP A 128 -19.67 20.44 1.37
CA TRP A 128 -19.68 20.41 2.83
C TRP A 128 -20.96 19.76 3.37
N GLU A 129 -22.11 20.15 2.85
CA GLU A 129 -23.38 19.49 3.18
C GLU A 129 -23.36 17.99 2.83
N GLY A 130 -22.76 17.64 1.69
CA GLY A 130 -22.60 16.26 1.26
C GLY A 130 -21.74 15.43 2.22
N LEU A 131 -20.68 16.02 2.78
CA LEU A 131 -19.86 15.38 3.80
C LEU A 131 -20.65 15.12 5.09
N GLU A 132 -21.46 16.08 5.52
CA GLU A 132 -22.31 15.97 6.72
C GLU A 132 -23.50 15.03 6.54
N SER A 133 -24.00 14.89 5.31
CA SER A 133 -25.13 14.02 4.97
C SER A 133 -24.87 12.54 5.26
N VAL A 134 -23.59 12.12 5.28
CA VAL A 134 -23.23 10.71 5.45
C VAL A 134 -23.12 10.35 6.94
N SER A 135 -24.19 9.76 7.47
CA SER A 135 -24.22 9.34 8.88
C SER A 135 -23.09 8.36 9.25
N LEU A 136 -22.64 8.42 10.51
CA LEU A 136 -21.66 7.49 11.07
C LEU A 136 -22.07 6.01 10.91
N LYS A 137 -23.38 5.72 10.98
CA LYS A 137 -23.93 4.37 10.74
C LYS A 137 -23.62 3.89 9.32
N THR A 138 -23.74 4.77 8.34
CA THR A 138 -23.40 4.49 6.93
C THR A 138 -21.89 4.27 6.76
N ILE A 139 -21.07 5.11 7.40
CA ILE A 139 -19.60 4.95 7.39
C ILE A 139 -19.19 3.58 7.95
N ARG A 140 -19.77 3.17 9.10
CA ARG A 140 -19.53 1.85 9.70
C ARG A 140 -19.96 0.70 8.77
N ARG A 141 -21.05 0.85 8.02
CA ARG A 141 -21.46 -0.15 7.01
C ARG A 141 -20.45 -0.25 5.87
N PHE A 142 -19.86 0.85 5.43
CA PHE A 142 -18.81 0.84 4.41
C PHE A 142 -17.54 0.15 4.91
N ALA A 143 -17.10 0.44 6.14
CA ALA A 143 -15.97 -0.24 6.75
C ALA A 143 -16.20 -1.75 6.88
N ASN A 144 -17.37 -2.17 7.35
CA ASN A 144 -17.75 -3.59 7.43
C ASN A 144 -17.79 -4.26 6.05
N ARG A 145 -18.22 -3.54 5.01
CA ARG A 145 -18.20 -4.06 3.64
C ARG A 145 -16.78 -4.33 3.16
N SER A 146 -15.84 -3.40 3.39
CA SER A 146 -14.44 -3.61 3.05
C SER A 146 -13.81 -4.74 3.87
N ARG A 147 -14.17 -4.88 5.15
CA ARG A 147 -13.73 -6.02 5.99
C ARG A 147 -14.16 -7.38 5.42
N ARG A 148 -15.38 -7.48 4.88
CA ARG A 148 -15.85 -8.72 4.20
C ARG A 148 -15.05 -9.03 2.94
N TRP A 149 -14.57 -8.01 2.22
CA TRP A 149 -13.67 -8.21 1.09
C TRP A 149 -12.28 -8.69 1.54
N VAL A 150 -11.73 -8.12 2.62
CA VAL A 150 -10.48 -8.60 3.22
C VAL A 150 -10.60 -10.08 3.59
N GLN A 151 -11.68 -10.47 4.27
CA GLN A 151 -11.91 -11.86 4.63
C GLN A 151 -12.00 -12.76 3.39
N ALA A 152 -12.76 -12.36 2.36
CA ALA A 152 -12.87 -13.15 1.13
C ALA A 152 -11.50 -13.36 0.44
N TYR A 153 -10.64 -12.35 0.41
CA TYR A 153 -9.29 -12.52 -0.13
C TYR A 153 -8.41 -13.39 0.77
N ALA A 154 -8.54 -13.28 2.09
CA ALA A 154 -7.85 -14.17 3.04
C ALA A 154 -8.29 -15.64 2.87
N ASP A 155 -9.56 -15.87 2.53
CA ASP A 155 -10.11 -17.18 2.21
C ASP A 155 -9.75 -17.67 0.78
N GLY A 156 -8.98 -16.88 0.02
CA GLY A 156 -8.48 -17.24 -1.31
C GLY A 156 -9.43 -16.97 -2.47
N LEU A 157 -10.55 -16.25 -2.27
CA LEU A 157 -11.48 -15.94 -3.36
C LEU A 157 -10.91 -14.90 -4.32
N THR A 158 -11.17 -15.07 -5.61
CA THR A 158 -11.01 -13.98 -6.58
C THR A 158 -12.16 -12.97 -6.49
N LYS A 159 -11.95 -11.81 -7.10
CA LYS A 159 -12.98 -10.76 -7.17
C LYS A 159 -14.25 -11.28 -7.86
N GLU A 160 -14.12 -12.02 -8.94
CA GLU A 160 -15.23 -12.57 -9.73
C GLU A 160 -16.01 -13.59 -8.91
N GLN A 161 -15.32 -14.49 -8.21
CA GLN A 161 -15.91 -15.49 -7.33
C GLN A 161 -16.69 -14.83 -6.19
N LYS A 162 -16.12 -13.79 -5.57
CA LYS A 162 -16.80 -13.04 -4.51
C LYS A 162 -18.05 -12.33 -5.05
N VAL A 163 -17.96 -11.64 -6.19
CA VAL A 163 -19.13 -10.97 -6.80
C VAL A 163 -20.21 -11.98 -7.17
N PHE A 164 -19.83 -13.16 -7.66
CA PHE A 164 -20.77 -14.24 -7.93
C PHE A 164 -21.43 -14.76 -6.65
N ALA A 165 -20.64 -15.00 -5.60
CA ALA A 165 -21.12 -15.44 -4.30
C ALA A 165 -22.11 -14.44 -3.68
N ASP A 166 -21.81 -13.13 -3.71
CA ASP A 166 -22.71 -12.06 -3.26
C ASP A 166 -24.04 -12.06 -4.03
N LYS A 167 -24.03 -12.39 -5.32
CA LYS A 167 -25.24 -12.45 -6.17
C LYS A 167 -26.09 -13.68 -5.85
N GLN A 168 -25.44 -14.83 -5.63
CA GLN A 168 -26.09 -16.10 -5.30
C GLN A 168 -26.65 -16.12 -3.88
N TYR A 169 -25.83 -15.71 -2.90
CA TYR A 169 -26.18 -15.76 -1.50
C TYR A 169 -26.68 -14.40 -1.00
N ARG A 170 -27.99 -14.14 -1.22
CA ARG A 170 -28.65 -12.92 -0.74
C ARG A 170 -29.00 -12.95 0.75
N SER A 171 -28.96 -14.11 1.40
CA SER A 171 -29.35 -14.28 2.80
C SER A 171 -28.19 -14.04 3.76
N HIS A 172 -28.43 -13.27 4.83
CA HIS A 172 -27.45 -12.92 5.87
C HIS A 172 -26.84 -14.12 6.62
N ARG A 173 -27.42 -15.32 6.49
CA ARG A 173 -27.03 -16.55 7.21
C ARG A 173 -26.31 -17.60 6.33
N ARG A 174 -26.22 -17.37 5.02
CA ARG A 174 -25.47 -18.24 4.10
C ARG A 174 -24.16 -17.53 3.77
N GLU A 175 -23.23 -17.54 4.73
CA GLU A 175 -21.86 -17.14 4.46
C GLU A 175 -21.14 -18.27 3.74
N TYR A 176 -20.19 -17.89 2.88
CA TYR A 176 -19.34 -18.77 2.09
C TYR A 176 -18.70 -19.81 3.01
N LYS A 177 -19.16 -21.06 2.95
CA LYS A 177 -18.30 -22.18 3.37
C LYS A 177 -17.28 -22.37 2.25
N SER A 178 -16.05 -22.68 2.62
CA SER A 178 -14.87 -22.86 1.74
C SER A 178 -14.99 -24.01 0.72
N SER A 179 -16.19 -24.33 0.25
CA SER A 179 -16.53 -25.42 -0.66
C SER A 179 -16.61 -24.96 -2.13
N LEU A 180 -15.91 -23.88 -2.48
CA LEU A 180 -15.75 -23.42 -3.88
C LEU A 180 -14.29 -23.51 -4.36
N VAL A 181 -13.47 -24.29 -3.63
CA VAL A 181 -12.17 -24.80 -4.08
C VAL A 181 -12.33 -26.27 -4.44
#